data_AF-A0A6M3M1A0-F1
#
_entry.id   AF-A0A6M3M1A0-F1
#
_cell.length_a   1.000
_cell.length_b   1.000
_cell.length_c   1.000
_cell.angle_alpha   90.00
_cell.angle_beta   90.00
_cell.angle_gamma   90.00
#
_symmetry.space_group_name_H-M   'P 1'
#
loop_
_entity.id
_entity.type
_entity.pdbx_description
1 polymer ?
#
loop_
_entity_poly.entity_id
_entity_poly.type
_entity_poly.pdbx_seq_one_letter_code
_entity_poly.pdbx_strand_id
1 'polypeptide(L)'
;MGAIKEHYHDQIVRECQKRIMKKFTFKTVKPTGRYKSFFQPNIIIKLDKKEVGCIFFEKAFKIRLMVFKKDIMEDGNPNCPWMWITLRKKSETLQEAKDFLNSNIVQILGKYDIFLEY
;
A
#
# COMPACT_ATOMS: atom_id res chain seq x y z
N MET A 1 38.24 22.07 -0.32
CA MET A 1 37.08 21.85 -1.24
C MET A 1 36.53 20.41 -1.23
N GLY A 2 36.97 19.49 -0.33
CA GLY A 2 36.47 18.11 -0.27
C GLY A 2 35.19 17.90 0.54
N ALA A 3 35.06 18.56 1.70
CA ALA A 3 33.98 18.33 2.66
C ALA A 3 32.55 18.65 2.13
N ILE A 4 32.43 19.57 1.18
CA ILE A 4 31.12 19.97 0.61
C ILE A 4 30.58 18.87 -0.34
N LYS A 5 31.47 18.17 -1.06
CA LYS A 5 31.07 17.08 -1.98
C LYS A 5 30.68 15.81 -1.24
N GLU A 6 31.36 15.48 -0.15
CA GLU A 6 31.01 14.32 0.70
C GLU A 6 29.67 14.50 1.40
N HIS A 7 29.42 15.68 1.98
CA HIS A 7 28.15 15.96 2.66
C HIS A 7 26.94 15.90 1.70
N TYR A 8 27.10 16.38 0.46
CA TYR A 8 26.04 16.32 -0.54
C TYR A 8 25.77 14.88 -1.03
N HIS A 9 26.83 14.08 -1.17
CA HIS A 9 26.71 12.67 -1.50
C HIS A 9 26.00 11.87 -0.39
N ASP A 10 26.36 12.11 0.87
CA ASP A 10 25.71 11.48 2.03
C ASP A 10 24.23 11.85 2.15
N GLN A 11 23.86 13.09 1.84
CA GLN A 11 22.45 13.50 1.83
C GLN A 11 21.65 12.78 0.73
N ILE A 12 22.21 12.65 -0.47
CA ILE A 12 21.58 11.91 -1.58
C ILE A 12 21.46 10.42 -1.23
N VAL A 13 22.51 9.81 -0.69
CA VAL A 13 22.49 8.40 -0.27
C VAL A 13 21.46 8.17 0.83
N ARG A 14 21.36 9.06 1.83
CA ARG A 14 20.33 8.98 2.87
C ARG A 14 18.91 9.16 2.33
N GLU A 15 18.67 10.13 1.45
CA GLU A 15 17.36 10.33 0.78
C GLU A 15 16.97 9.10 -0.04
N CYS A 16 17.91 8.54 -0.82
CA CYS A 16 17.72 7.31 -1.58
C CYS A 16 17.44 6.11 -0.65
N GLN A 17 18.21 5.94 0.44
CA GLN A 17 17.98 4.88 1.43
C GLN A 17 16.63 5.04 2.13
N LYS A 18 16.21 6.27 2.45
CA LYS A 18 14.90 6.58 3.06
C LYS A 18 13.73 6.23 2.12
N ARG A 19 13.92 6.43 0.81
CA ARG A 19 12.94 6.00 -0.22
C ARG A 19 12.97 4.47 -0.43
N ILE A 20 14.13 3.83 -0.35
CA ILE A 20 14.32 2.38 -0.53
C ILE A 20 13.77 1.57 0.67
N MET A 21 13.68 2.16 1.86
CA MET A 21 13.25 1.45 3.07
C MET A 21 11.77 1.56 3.43
N LYS A 22 10.94 2.27 2.65
CA LYS A 22 9.50 2.25 2.90
C LYS A 22 9.01 0.80 2.70
N LYS A 23 8.39 0.22 3.73
CA LYS A 23 7.76 -1.10 3.71
C LYS A 23 6.28 -0.94 3.98
N PHE A 24 5.47 -1.80 3.38
CA PHE A 24 4.07 -1.92 3.78
C PHE A 24 4.01 -2.54 5.17
N THR A 25 3.12 -1.99 5.99
CA THR A 25 2.76 -2.51 7.30
C THR A 25 1.30 -2.92 7.28
N PHE A 26 0.90 -3.81 8.19
CA PHE A 26 -0.41 -4.44 8.13
C PHE A 26 -1.09 -4.37 9.49
N LYS A 27 -2.34 -3.92 9.52
CA LYS A 27 -3.17 -3.91 10.72
C LYS A 27 -4.36 -4.82 10.50
N THR A 28 -4.49 -5.84 11.36
CA THR A 28 -5.68 -6.69 11.35
C THR A 28 -6.79 -5.99 12.13
N VAL A 29 -7.92 -5.74 11.48
CA VAL A 29 -9.14 -5.26 12.10
C VAL A 29 -10.08 -6.43 12.26
N LYS A 30 -10.26 -6.85 13.51
CA LYS A 30 -11.24 -7.88 13.86
C LYS A 30 -12.64 -7.26 13.81
N PRO A 31 -13.65 -7.97 13.27
CA PRO A 31 -15.02 -7.50 13.30
C PRO A 31 -15.50 -7.34 14.74
N THR A 32 -16.28 -6.28 14.99
CA THR A 32 -16.87 -5.96 16.28
C THR A 32 -18.41 -6.03 16.20
N GLY A 33 -19.07 -6.11 17.35
CA GLY A 33 -20.54 -6.13 17.43
C GLY A 33 -21.19 -7.51 17.49
N ARG A 34 -22.53 -7.53 17.49
CA ARG A 34 -23.38 -8.71 17.72
C ARG A 34 -23.19 -9.82 16.69
N TYR A 35 -22.87 -9.44 15.45
CA TYR A 35 -22.73 -10.37 14.31
C TYR A 35 -21.27 -10.61 13.90
N LYS A 36 -20.30 -10.31 14.77
CA LYS A 36 -18.87 -10.41 14.45
C LYS A 36 -18.41 -11.78 13.93
N SER A 37 -19.09 -12.87 14.30
CA SER A 37 -18.80 -14.24 13.85
C SER A 37 -19.08 -14.48 12.37
N PHE A 38 -19.93 -13.65 11.74
CA PHE A 38 -20.28 -13.79 10.33
C PHE A 38 -19.29 -13.08 9.40
N PHE A 39 -18.40 -12.25 9.94
CA PHE A 39 -17.48 -11.44 9.15
C PHE A 39 -16.05 -11.95 9.32
N GLN A 40 -15.28 -11.90 8.25
CA GLN A 40 -13.86 -12.18 8.31
C GLN A 40 -13.08 -10.93 8.74
N PRO A 41 -11.93 -11.10 9.41
CA PRO A 41 -11.04 -9.98 9.71
C PRO A 41 -10.60 -9.28 8.43
N ASN A 42 -10.63 -7.94 8.44
CA ASN A 42 -10.08 -7.13 7.35
C ASN A 42 -8.62 -6.80 7.66
N ILE A 43 -7.73 -6.84 6.67
CA ILE A 43 -6.32 -6.50 6.85
C ILE A 43 -6.07 -5.16 6.17
N ILE A 44 -5.89 -4.12 6.96
CA ILE A 44 -5.52 -2.79 6.44
C ILE A 44 -4.04 -2.81 6.06
N ILE A 45 -3.74 -2.32 4.86
CA ILE A 45 -2.39 -2.08 4.34
C ILE A 45 -2.05 -0.62 4.63
N LYS A 46 -0.88 -0.41 5.22
CA LYS A 46 -0.38 0.92 5.57
C LYS A 46 0.97 1.19 4.96
N LEU A 47 1.16 2.41 4.49
CA LEU A 47 2.45 2.95 4.07
C LEU A 47 2.67 4.26 4.81
N ASP A 48 3.83 4.43 5.44
CA ASP A 48 4.12 5.64 6.21
C ASP A 48 3.07 5.93 7.31
N LYS A 49 2.61 4.86 7.97
CA LYS A 49 1.54 4.84 9.00
C LYS A 49 0.13 5.20 8.51
N LYS A 50 0.00 5.68 7.26
CA LYS A 50 -1.24 6.02 6.58
C LYS A 50 -1.86 4.81 5.91
N GLU A 51 -3.19 4.76 5.84
CA GLU A 51 -3.91 3.70 5.15
C GLU A 51 -3.80 3.89 3.63
N VAL A 52 -3.48 2.80 2.94
CA VAL A 52 -3.29 2.78 1.48
C VAL A 52 -4.05 1.64 0.80
N GLY A 53 -4.69 0.79 1.59
CA GLY A 53 -5.62 -0.20 1.06
C GLY A 53 -5.87 -1.37 1.99
N CYS A 54 -6.27 -2.52 1.43
CA CYS A 54 -6.65 -3.68 2.22
C CYS A 54 -6.34 -5.01 1.54
N ILE A 55 -6.20 -6.06 2.36
CA ILE A 55 -6.21 -7.45 1.94
C ILE A 55 -7.48 -8.08 2.51
N PHE A 56 -8.30 -8.65 1.63
CA PHE A 56 -9.51 -9.36 2.03
C PHE A 56 -9.49 -10.78 1.48
N PHE A 57 -10.15 -11.67 2.20
CA PHE A 57 -10.28 -13.08 1.84
C PHE A 57 -11.68 -13.33 1.28
N GLU A 58 -11.72 -14.08 0.18
CA GLU A 58 -12.96 -14.50 -0.46
C GLU A 58 -12.82 -15.97 -0.90
N LYS A 59 -12.00 -16.22 -1.92
CA LYS A 59 -11.49 -17.56 -2.31
C LYS A 59 -9.97 -17.65 -2.23
N ALA A 60 -9.31 -16.50 -2.33
CA ALA A 60 -7.89 -16.27 -2.18
C ALA A 60 -7.71 -14.87 -1.57
N PHE A 61 -6.54 -14.60 -0.99
CA PHE A 61 -6.20 -13.26 -0.50
C PHE A 61 -5.96 -12.34 -1.69
N LYS A 62 -6.86 -11.35 -1.84
CA LYS A 62 -6.80 -10.31 -2.87
C LYS A 62 -6.28 -9.02 -2.24
N ILE A 63 -5.37 -8.35 -2.93
CA ILE A 63 -4.80 -7.08 -2.50
C ILE A 63 -5.50 -5.95 -3.26
N ARG A 64 -6.02 -4.98 -2.51
CA ARG A 64 -6.56 -3.72 -3.05
C ARG A 64 -5.77 -2.54 -2.53
N LEU A 65 -5.44 -1.62 -3.42
CA LEU A 65 -4.73 -0.37 -3.10
C LEU A 65 -5.57 0.82 -3.56
N MET A 66 -5.50 1.90 -2.80
CA MET A 66 -6.04 3.19 -3.18
C MET A 66 -5.00 3.91 -4.03
N VAL A 67 -5.41 4.35 -5.21
CA VAL A 67 -4.55 5.07 -6.15
C VAL A 67 -5.24 6.33 -6.62
N PHE A 68 -4.48 7.39 -6.87
CA PHE A 68 -5.00 8.55 -7.55
C PHE A 68 -5.49 8.17 -8.95
N LYS A 69 -6.65 8.71 -9.30
CA LYS A 69 -7.19 8.56 -10.65
C LYS A 69 -6.35 9.36 -11.62
N LYS A 70 -6.21 8.85 -12.85
CA LYS A 70 -5.62 9.64 -13.93
C LYS A 70 -6.63 10.61 -14.53
N ASP A 71 -7.90 10.19 -14.53
CA ASP A 71 -9.06 10.98 -14.92
C ASP A 71 -10.09 10.94 -13.79
N ILE A 72 -10.64 12.09 -13.40
CA ILE A 72 -11.62 12.20 -12.32
C ILE A 72 -12.88 11.33 -12.58
N MET A 73 -13.17 11.02 -13.85
CA MET A 73 -14.31 10.19 -14.27
C MET A 73 -13.98 8.69 -14.44
N GLU A 74 -12.74 8.25 -14.19
CA GLU A 74 -12.24 6.90 -14.51
C GLU A 74 -13.08 5.75 -13.93
N ASP A 75 -13.66 5.93 -12.74
CA ASP A 75 -14.53 4.96 -12.06
C ASP A 75 -16.01 5.42 -11.98
N GLY A 76 -16.38 6.49 -12.68
CA GLY A 76 -17.70 7.09 -12.63
C GLY A 76 -18.03 7.87 -11.35
N ASN A 77 -17.06 8.11 -10.46
CA ASN A 77 -17.25 8.88 -9.22
C ASN A 77 -16.36 10.15 -9.18
N PRO A 78 -16.81 11.28 -9.74
CA PRO A 78 -16.00 12.49 -9.81
C PRO A 78 -15.71 13.15 -8.46
N ASN A 79 -16.43 12.78 -7.40
CA ASN A 79 -16.26 13.38 -6.07
C ASN A 79 -15.12 12.75 -5.27
N CYS A 80 -14.55 11.63 -5.75
CA CYS A 80 -13.44 10.95 -5.10
C CYS A 80 -12.19 11.07 -5.98
N PRO A 81 -11.07 11.63 -5.51
CA PRO A 81 -9.85 11.77 -6.32
C PRO A 81 -9.07 10.46 -6.47
N TRP A 82 -9.45 9.44 -5.73
CA TRP A 82 -8.79 8.14 -5.71
C TRP A 82 -9.79 7.02 -6.03
N MET A 83 -9.26 5.91 -6.53
CA MET A 83 -10.02 4.69 -6.81
C MET A 83 -9.33 3.45 -6.23
N TRP A 84 -10.10 2.38 -6.09
CA TRP A 84 -9.58 1.07 -5.73
C TRP A 84 -9.05 0.33 -6.96
N ILE A 85 -7.78 -0.08 -6.92
CA ILE A 85 -7.26 -1.09 -7.85
C ILE A 85 -7.08 -2.42 -7.14
N THR A 86 -7.38 -3.52 -7.84
CA THR A 86 -7.08 -4.87 -7.34
C THR A 86 -5.85 -5.40 -8.07
N LEU A 87 -4.82 -5.79 -7.31
CA LEU A 87 -3.63 -6.39 -7.91
C LEU A 87 -3.96 -7.79 -8.44
N ARG A 88 -3.36 -8.17 -9.57
CA ARG A 88 -3.63 -9.46 -10.23
C ARG A 88 -3.16 -10.68 -9.42
N LYS A 89 -2.20 -10.49 -8.51
CA LYS A 89 -1.69 -11.57 -7.65
C LYS A 89 -2.80 -12.10 -6.76
N LYS A 90 -3.10 -13.38 -6.92
CA LYS A 90 -3.90 -14.17 -5.98
C LYS A 90 -2.93 -14.88 -5.04
N SER A 91 -3.14 -14.76 -3.74
CA SER A 91 -2.31 -15.42 -2.74
C SER A 91 -3.15 -16.42 -1.96
N GLU A 92 -2.60 -17.60 -1.69
CA GLU A 92 -3.30 -18.66 -0.96
C GLU A 92 -3.29 -18.39 0.55
N THR A 93 -2.24 -17.70 1.02
CA THR A 93 -2.08 -17.31 2.42
C THR A 93 -1.99 -15.80 2.57
N LEU A 94 -2.34 -15.32 3.77
CA LEU A 94 -2.15 -13.92 4.12
C LEU A 94 -0.67 -13.53 4.09
N GLN A 95 0.22 -14.43 4.51
CA GLN A 95 1.65 -14.16 4.56
C GLN A 95 2.22 -13.95 3.16
N GLU A 96 1.84 -14.81 2.20
CA GLU A 96 2.23 -14.66 0.80
C GLU A 96 1.78 -13.32 0.21
N ALA A 97 0.57 -12.84 0.54
CA ALA A 97 0.11 -11.52 0.10
C ALA A 97 0.96 -10.37 0.67
N LYS A 98 1.35 -10.47 1.95
CA LYS A 98 2.22 -9.47 2.60
C LYS A 98 3.63 -9.48 2.01
N ASP A 99 4.18 -10.66 1.76
CA ASP A 99 5.50 -10.84 1.19
C ASP A 99 5.54 -10.33 -0.25
N PHE A 100 4.50 -10.58 -1.03
CA PHE A 100 4.36 -10.03 -2.37
C PHE A 100 4.41 -8.49 -2.36
N LEU A 101 3.66 -7.84 -1.47
CA LEU A 101 3.63 -6.38 -1.35
C LEU A 101 5.01 -5.81 -1.02
N ASN A 102 5.69 -6.39 -0.04
CA ASN A 102 7.01 -5.90 0.39
C ASN A 102 8.13 -6.24 -0.60
N SER A 103 8.06 -7.39 -1.27
CA SER A 103 9.06 -7.78 -2.28
C SER A 103 8.95 -6.96 -3.56
N ASN A 104 7.74 -6.45 -3.87
CA ASN A 104 7.48 -5.68 -5.09
C ASN A 104 7.23 -4.19 -4.81
N ILE A 105 7.56 -3.69 -3.63
CA ILE A 105 7.20 -2.32 -3.22
C ILE A 105 7.73 -1.26 -4.20
N VAL A 106 8.98 -1.38 -4.66
CA VAL A 106 9.57 -0.44 -5.62
C VAL A 106 8.79 -0.41 -6.93
N GLN A 107 8.39 -1.58 -7.44
CA GLN A 107 7.61 -1.68 -8.67
C GLN A 107 6.19 -1.14 -8.49
N ILE A 108 5.56 -1.42 -7.35
CA ILE A 108 4.21 -0.95 -7.02
C ILE A 108 4.20 0.58 -6.92
N LEU A 109 5.14 1.17 -6.17
CA LEU A 109 5.24 2.62 -6.00
C LEU A 109 5.70 3.35 -7.27
N GLY A 110 6.46 2.67 -8.15
CA GLY A 110 6.83 3.23 -9.45
C GLY A 110 5.71 3.18 -10.49
N LYS A 111 4.80 2.19 -10.38
CA LYS A 111 3.70 1.99 -11.34
C LYS A 111 2.43 2.75 -10.98
N TYR A 112 2.15 2.89 -9.69
CA TYR A 112 0.90 3.42 -9.18
C TYR A 112 1.15 4.63 -8.28
N ASP A 113 0.40 5.69 -8.51
CA ASP A 113 0.38 6.84 -7.60
C ASP A 113 -0.54 6.53 -6.42
N ILE A 114 0.05 6.03 -5.33
CA ILE A 114 -0.70 5.52 -4.17
C ILE A 114 -1.28 6.68 -3.37
N PHE A 115 -2.60 6.66 -3.16
CA PHE A 115 -3.28 7.58 -2.27
C PHE A 115 -2.96 7.24 -0.80
N LEU A 116 -2.50 8.23 -0.04
CA LEU A 116 -2.21 8.09 1.38
C LEU A 116 -3.34 8.73 2.20
N GLU A 117 -4.24 7.92 2.75
CA GLU A 117 -5.34 8.42 3.57
C GLU A 117 -4.81 9.01 4.89
N TYR A 118 -5.35 10.18 5.27
CA TYR A 118 -4.82 11.07 6.31
C TYR A 118 -4.71 10.43 7.70
#